data_AF-A0A428KSM8-F1
#
_entry.id   AF-A0A428KSM8-F1
#
_cell.length_a   1.000
_cell.length_b   1.000
_cell.length_c   1.000
_cell.angle_alpha   90.00
_cell.angle_beta   90.00
_cell.angle_gamma   90.00
#
_symmetry.space_group_name_H-M   'P 1'
#
loop_
_entity.id
_entity.type
_entity.pdbx_description
1 polymer ?
#
loop_
_entity_poly.entity_id
_entity_poly.type
_entity_poly.pdbx_seq_one_letter_code
_entity_poly.pdbx_strand_id
1 'polypeptide(L)'
;MELDEFKKNWGAARREGPDQGSLTREAVGRIIERNARSLGELRAKSAFWNRIGGWNAALLVVLAVGYLGWQYHRGLAGAALAVKLPLVAVLVGFALFSGWSYRRQEEIFSQNTDASSREALRLTLAAFRHYYRFTNAVFLVVSPVAFYAVFEVPGLGLSFAAGSLAAVVLTGFSLLLRYGYYRVVFFPRIREMEANLRELEDTPGR
;
A
#
# COMPACT_ATOMS: atom_id res chain seq x y z
N MET A 1 13.05 20.16 -57.36
CA MET A 1 12.24 18.99 -56.96
C MET A 1 10.79 19.45 -56.92
N GLU A 2 10.00 19.03 -57.90
CA GLU A 2 8.63 19.50 -58.09
C GLU A 2 7.68 18.90 -57.03
N LEU A 3 6.62 19.62 -56.68
CA LEU A 3 5.69 19.27 -55.60
C LEU A 3 5.07 17.86 -55.76
N ASP A 4 5.03 17.36 -56.99
CA ASP A 4 4.50 16.04 -57.34
C ASP A 4 5.49 14.90 -57.04
N GLU A 5 6.80 15.13 -57.15
CA GLU A 5 7.81 14.17 -56.65
C GLU A 5 7.78 14.08 -55.12
N PHE A 6 7.57 15.22 -54.44
CA PHE A 6 7.43 15.21 -52.97
C PHE A 6 6.20 14.43 -52.53
N LYS A 7 5.04 14.62 -53.17
CA LYS A 7 3.81 13.87 -52.84
C LYS A 7 3.93 12.38 -53.15
N LYS A 8 4.59 12.02 -54.26
CA LYS A 8 4.82 10.63 -54.64
C LYS A 8 5.76 9.93 -53.66
N ASN A 9 6.84 10.60 -53.25
CA ASN A 9 7.79 10.08 -52.27
C ASN A 9 7.21 10.05 -50.84
N TRP A 10 6.33 11.00 -50.49
CA TRP A 10 5.62 11.02 -49.21
C TRP A 10 4.57 9.91 -49.10
N GLY A 11 3.87 9.61 -50.21
CA GLY A 11 2.94 8.47 -50.30
C GLY A 11 3.65 7.12 -50.24
N ALA A 12 4.85 7.02 -50.83
CA ALA A 12 5.69 5.83 -50.77
C ALA A 12 6.30 5.62 -49.37
N ALA A 13 6.84 6.67 -48.74
CA ALA A 13 7.40 6.61 -47.38
C ALA A 13 6.35 6.27 -46.31
N ARG A 14 5.07 6.54 -46.57
CA ARG A 14 3.96 6.15 -45.69
C ARG A 14 3.47 4.72 -45.90
N ARG A 15 3.81 4.09 -47.03
CA ARG A 15 3.50 2.70 -47.37
C ARG A 15 4.67 1.74 -47.10
N GLU A 16 5.90 2.26 -47.12
CA GLU A 16 7.14 1.54 -46.80
C GLU A 16 7.72 2.02 -45.46
N GLY A 17 6.87 2.30 -44.48
CA GLY A 17 7.31 2.32 -43.09
C GLY A 17 7.72 0.89 -42.72
N PRO A 18 8.85 0.69 -42.01
CA PRO A 18 9.37 -0.64 -41.77
C PRO A 18 8.31 -1.49 -41.06
N ASP A 19 8.04 -2.67 -41.61
CA ASP A 19 7.39 -3.80 -40.92
C ASP A 19 8.32 -4.31 -39.78
N GLN A 20 8.62 -3.42 -38.84
CA GLN A 20 9.33 -3.71 -37.60
C GLN A 20 8.32 -3.55 -36.47
N GLY A 21 7.70 -4.68 -36.10
CA GLY A 21 7.31 -5.11 -34.75
C GLY A 21 6.86 -4.11 -33.67
N SER A 22 6.42 -2.90 -34.01
CA SER A 22 5.99 -1.88 -33.07
C SER A 22 4.51 -2.08 -32.77
N LEU A 23 4.16 -2.15 -31.48
CA LEU A 23 2.78 -2.28 -31.00
C LEU A 23 1.86 -1.34 -31.80
N THR A 24 0.83 -1.90 -32.44
CA THR A 24 -0.17 -1.09 -33.15
C THR A 24 -0.78 -0.05 -32.19
N ARG A 25 -1.26 1.09 -32.71
CA ARG A 25 -1.95 2.09 -31.88
C ARG A 25 -3.06 1.48 -31.02
N GLU A 26 -3.72 0.45 -31.54
CA GLU A 26 -4.72 -0.34 -30.83
C GLU A 26 -4.11 -1.15 -29.67
N ALA A 27 -2.93 -1.74 -29.85
CA ALA A 27 -2.23 -2.45 -28.78
C ALA A 27 -1.77 -1.51 -27.66
N VAL A 28 -1.26 -0.32 -28.01
CA VAL A 28 -0.94 0.74 -27.02
C VAL A 28 -2.21 1.21 -26.30
N GLY A 29 -3.31 1.41 -27.02
CA GLY A 29 -4.61 1.77 -26.43
C GLY A 29 -5.10 0.73 -25.42
N ARG A 30 -4.98 -0.56 -25.74
CA ARG A 30 -5.32 -1.66 -24.81
C ARG A 30 -4.43 -1.68 -23.57
N ILE A 31 -3.13 -1.41 -23.70
CA ILE A 31 -2.21 -1.32 -22.56
C ILE A 31 -2.61 -0.18 -21.61
N ILE A 32 -2.88 1.01 -22.17
CA ILE A 32 -3.31 2.18 -21.40
C ILE A 32 -4.63 1.89 -20.67
N GLU A 33 -5.61 1.27 -21.34
CA GLU A 33 -6.90 0.92 -20.74
C GLU A 33 -6.74 -0.09 -19.57
N ARG A 34 -5.92 -1.13 -19.75
CA ARG A 34 -5.63 -2.12 -18.69
C ARG A 34 -4.93 -1.48 -17.49
N ASN A 35 -3.98 -0.59 -17.73
CA ASN A 35 -3.29 0.16 -16.68
C ASN A 35 -4.25 1.08 -15.93
N ALA A 36 -5.11 1.82 -16.64
CA ALA A 36 -6.11 2.70 -16.04
C ALA A 36 -7.09 1.90 -15.16
N ARG A 37 -7.55 0.74 -15.64
CA ARG A 37 -8.41 -0.16 -14.88
C ARG A 37 -7.72 -0.69 -13.61
N SER A 38 -6.49 -1.18 -13.74
CA SER A 38 -5.70 -1.70 -12.61
C SER A 38 -5.43 -0.63 -11.56
N LEU A 39 -5.02 0.57 -11.98
CA LEU A 39 -4.81 1.71 -11.09
C LEU A 39 -6.11 2.13 -10.40
N GLY A 40 -7.23 2.17 -11.14
CA GLY A 40 -8.55 2.48 -10.59
C GLY A 40 -8.98 1.50 -9.49
N GLU A 41 -8.79 0.20 -9.73
CA GLU A 41 -9.08 -0.83 -8.73
C GLU A 41 -8.20 -0.72 -7.49
N LEU A 42 -6.88 -0.56 -7.67
CA LEU A 42 -5.93 -0.42 -6.57
C LEU A 42 -6.19 0.84 -5.75
N ARG A 43 -6.55 1.94 -6.40
CA ARG A 43 -6.96 3.19 -5.74
C ARG A 43 -8.23 2.99 -4.91
N ALA A 44 -9.26 2.37 -5.48
CA ALA A 44 -10.52 2.12 -4.76
C ALA A 44 -10.31 1.23 -3.52
N LYS A 45 -9.49 0.17 -3.65
CA LYS A 45 -9.13 -0.69 -2.51
C LYS A 45 -8.31 0.04 -1.46
N SER A 46 -7.37 0.90 -1.87
CA SER A 46 -6.55 1.68 -0.95
C SER A 46 -7.38 2.71 -0.19
N ALA A 47 -8.30 3.41 -0.86
CA ALA A 47 -9.22 4.35 -0.23
C ALA A 47 -10.15 3.67 0.81
N PHE A 48 -10.62 2.46 0.50
CA PHE A 48 -11.39 1.65 1.45
C PHE A 48 -10.59 1.34 2.72
N TRP A 49 -9.35 0.86 2.57
CA TRP A 49 -8.49 0.57 3.72
C TRP A 49 -8.07 1.82 4.49
N ASN A 50 -7.88 2.95 3.83
CA ASN A 50 -7.63 4.21 4.52
C ASN A 50 -8.83 4.61 5.40
N ARG A 51 -10.05 4.48 4.88
CA ARG A 51 -11.26 4.76 5.67
C ARG A 51 -11.38 3.83 6.88
N ILE A 52 -11.24 2.51 6.69
CA ILE A 52 -11.32 1.54 7.79
C ILE A 52 -10.16 1.70 8.76
N GLY A 53 -8.96 1.91 8.25
CA GLY A 53 -7.75 2.14 9.03
C GLY A 53 -7.86 3.35 9.95
N GLY A 54 -8.49 4.44 9.46
CA GLY A 54 -8.80 5.61 10.27
C GLY A 54 -9.71 5.29 11.47
N TRP A 55 -10.80 4.55 11.24
CA TRP A 55 -11.70 4.11 12.32
C TRP A 55 -11.01 3.18 13.32
N ASN A 56 -10.22 2.21 12.84
CA ASN A 56 -9.49 1.29 13.71
C ASN A 56 -8.42 2.02 14.55
N ALA A 57 -7.69 2.97 13.95
CA ALA A 57 -6.72 3.78 14.66
C ALA A 57 -7.39 4.65 15.73
N ALA A 58 -8.51 5.29 15.41
CA ALA A 58 -9.28 6.07 16.36
C ALA A 58 -9.77 5.20 17.52
N LEU A 59 -10.32 4.02 17.24
CA LEU A 59 -10.79 3.08 18.27
C LEU A 59 -9.65 2.64 19.20
N LEU A 60 -8.48 2.29 18.65
CA LEU A 60 -7.31 1.91 19.45
C LEU A 60 -6.84 3.04 20.37
N VAL A 61 -6.81 4.28 19.88
CA VAL A 61 -6.46 5.44 20.69
C VAL A 61 -7.51 5.70 21.79
N VAL A 62 -8.80 5.66 21.43
CA VAL A 62 -9.89 5.89 22.40
C VAL A 62 -9.90 4.83 23.49
N LEU A 63 -9.69 3.56 23.16
CA LEU A 63 -9.61 2.48 24.16
C LEU A 63 -8.42 2.68 25.09
N ALA A 64 -7.23 3.01 24.55
CA ALA A 64 -6.02 3.18 25.34
C ALA A 64 -6.09 4.41 26.26
N VAL A 65 -6.54 5.56 25.75
CA VAL A 65 -6.69 6.80 26.53
C VAL A 65 -7.87 6.71 27.49
N GLY A 66 -8.99 6.14 27.05
CA GLY A 66 -10.18 5.93 27.88
C GLY A 66 -9.89 5.02 29.07
N TYR A 67 -9.09 3.97 28.87
CA TYR A 67 -8.62 3.12 29.96
C TYR A 67 -7.78 3.90 30.98
N LEU A 68 -6.83 4.73 30.53
CA LEU A 68 -6.04 5.57 31.44
C LEU A 68 -6.92 6.55 32.23
N GLY A 69 -7.89 7.19 31.57
CA GLY A 69 -8.85 8.08 32.23
C GLY A 69 -9.70 7.35 33.27
N TRP A 70 -10.19 6.15 32.94
CA TRP A 70 -10.94 5.32 33.87
C TRP A 70 -10.12 4.92 35.10
N GLN A 71 -8.87 4.50 34.90
CA GLN A 71 -7.98 4.13 36.01
C GLN A 71 -7.63 5.33 36.90
N TYR A 72 -7.41 6.49 36.30
CA TYR A 72 -7.21 7.73 37.04
C TYR A 72 -8.43 8.07 37.92
N HIS A 73 -9.65 7.98 37.37
CA HIS A 73 -10.89 8.19 38.13
C HIS A 73 -11.14 7.15 39.24
N ARG A 74 -10.64 5.92 39.07
CA ARG A 74 -10.68 4.86 40.08
C ARG A 74 -9.69 5.06 41.23
N GLY A 75 -8.91 6.14 41.22
CA GLY A 75 -7.93 6.44 42.28
C GLY A 75 -6.63 5.64 42.15
N LEU A 76 -6.44 4.91 41.05
CA LEU A 76 -5.17 4.26 40.72
C LEU A 76 -4.21 5.30 40.13
N ALA A 77 -3.81 6.25 40.97
CA ALA A 77 -2.81 7.26 40.65
C ALA A 77 -1.41 6.81 41.12
N GLY A 78 -0.36 7.18 40.37
CA GLY A 78 1.05 6.92 40.75
C GLY A 78 1.72 5.80 39.95
N ALA A 79 2.53 4.96 40.63
CA ALA A 79 3.43 3.99 39.99
C ALA A 79 2.71 2.96 39.11
N ALA A 80 1.51 2.52 39.48
CA ALA A 80 0.72 1.57 38.70
C ALA A 80 0.30 2.12 37.32
N LEU A 81 -0.05 3.41 37.25
CA LEU A 81 -0.38 4.08 36.00
C LEU A 81 0.87 4.35 35.16
N ALA A 82 1.97 4.75 35.81
CA ALA A 82 3.25 5.05 35.17
C ALA A 82 3.82 3.85 34.39
N VAL A 83 3.65 2.62 34.91
CA VAL A 83 4.08 1.38 34.24
C VAL A 83 3.27 1.09 32.97
N LYS A 84 2.03 1.57 32.87
CA LYS A 84 1.16 1.34 31.70
C LYS A 84 1.29 2.43 30.63
N LEU A 85 1.84 3.60 30.95
CA LEU A 85 2.05 4.70 29.99
C LEU A 85 2.90 4.30 28.77
N PRO A 86 4.04 3.57 28.92
CA PRO A 86 4.82 3.13 27.76
C PRO A 86 4.03 2.22 26.82
N LEU A 87 3.22 1.31 27.37
CA LEU A 87 2.39 0.40 26.57
C LEU A 87 1.29 1.17 25.81
N VAL A 88 0.67 2.16 26.45
CA VAL A 88 -0.30 3.05 25.79
C VAL A 88 0.38 3.87 24.69
N ALA A 89 1.58 4.40 24.93
CA ALA A 89 2.35 5.11 23.92
C ALA A 89 2.66 4.22 22.71
N VAL A 90 3.00 2.94 22.92
CA VAL A 90 3.18 1.96 21.84
C VAL A 90 1.88 1.76 21.05
N LEU A 91 0.73 1.61 21.72
CA LEU A 91 -0.57 1.46 21.03
C LEU A 91 -0.93 2.69 20.19
N VAL A 92 -0.73 3.89 20.74
CA VAL A 92 -0.96 5.15 20.02
C VAL A 92 -0.01 5.26 18.83
N GLY A 93 1.28 4.99 19.02
CA GLY A 93 2.27 5.01 17.94
C GLY A 93 1.94 4.00 16.84
N PHE A 94 1.52 2.78 17.21
CA PHE A 94 1.07 1.75 16.27
C PHE A 94 -0.18 2.17 15.50
N ALA A 95 -1.16 2.80 16.16
CA ALA A 95 -2.36 3.32 15.53
C ALA A 95 -2.04 4.44 14.52
N LEU A 96 -1.20 5.40 14.90
CA LEU A 96 -0.74 6.48 14.02
C LEU A 96 0.03 5.93 12.81
N PHE A 97 0.95 5.00 13.03
CA PHE A 97 1.69 4.36 11.95
C PHE A 97 0.78 3.58 11.01
N SER A 98 -0.19 2.83 11.55
CA SER A 98 -1.17 2.11 10.74
C SER A 98 -1.99 3.07 9.87
N GLY A 99 -2.50 4.16 10.45
CA GLY A 99 -3.22 5.20 9.72
C GLY A 99 -2.38 5.86 8.63
N TRP A 100 -1.13 6.23 8.95
CA TRP A 100 -0.17 6.73 7.96
C TRP A 100 0.07 5.72 6.84
N SER A 101 0.21 4.42 7.16
CA SER A 101 0.49 3.40 6.17
C SER A 101 -0.64 3.25 5.14
N TYR A 102 -1.91 3.36 5.56
CA TYR A 102 -3.04 3.27 4.64
C TYR A 102 -3.19 4.55 3.79
N ARG A 103 -3.00 5.73 4.39
CA ARG A 103 -2.95 7.00 3.65
C ARG A 103 -1.85 6.97 2.58
N ARG A 104 -0.65 6.52 2.96
CA ARG A 104 0.48 6.46 2.03
C ARG A 104 0.23 5.49 0.88
N GLN A 105 -0.45 4.38 1.13
CA GLN A 105 -0.86 3.46 0.07
C GLN A 105 -1.81 4.12 -0.92
N GLU A 106 -2.81 4.85 -0.44
CA GLU A 106 -3.74 5.58 -1.29
C GLU A 106 -3.04 6.67 -2.12
N GLU A 107 -2.11 7.41 -1.52
CA GLU A 107 -1.29 8.42 -2.21
C GLU A 107 -0.53 7.82 -3.41
N ILE A 108 0.12 6.67 -3.24
CA ILE A 108 0.89 6.00 -4.31
C ILE A 108 0.05 5.73 -5.56
N PHE A 109 -1.22 5.36 -5.37
CA PHE A 109 -2.14 5.05 -6.48
C PHE A 109 -3.01 6.23 -6.93
N SER A 110 -2.88 7.40 -6.30
CA SER A 110 -3.65 8.60 -6.63
C SER A 110 -2.80 9.74 -7.21
N GLN A 111 -1.51 9.80 -6.91
CA GLN A 111 -0.61 10.88 -7.38
C GLN A 111 -0.28 10.78 -8.88
N ASN A 112 -0.27 9.58 -9.43
CA ASN A 112 0.14 9.32 -10.82
C ASN A 112 -1.03 8.73 -11.62
N THR A 113 -2.05 9.55 -11.86
CA THR A 113 -3.25 9.14 -12.61
C THR A 113 -3.02 8.98 -14.12
N ASP A 114 -1.87 9.42 -14.62
CA ASP A 114 -1.56 9.34 -16.04
C ASP A 114 -1.09 7.92 -16.40
N ALA A 115 -2.06 7.02 -16.52
CA ALA A 115 -1.86 5.61 -16.92
C ALA A 115 -1.22 5.45 -18.31
N SER A 116 -1.06 6.56 -19.05
CA SER A 116 -0.42 6.64 -20.36
C SER A 116 1.10 6.89 -20.28
N SER A 117 1.60 7.39 -19.14
CA SER A 117 3.01 7.73 -18.97
C SER A 117 3.81 6.54 -18.41
N ARG A 118 4.79 6.05 -19.19
CA ARG A 118 5.75 5.02 -18.75
C ARG A 118 6.42 5.42 -17.43
N GLU A 119 6.75 6.69 -17.29
CA GLU A 119 7.43 7.23 -16.11
C GLU A 119 6.51 7.22 -14.88
N ALA A 120 5.23 7.59 -15.06
CA ALA A 120 4.23 7.52 -14.00
C ALA A 120 4.05 6.09 -13.47
N LEU A 121 3.99 5.10 -14.38
CA LEU A 121 3.90 3.67 -14.01
C LEU A 121 5.16 3.19 -13.27
N ARG A 122 6.36 3.54 -13.75
CA ARG A 122 7.63 3.23 -13.08
C ARG A 122 7.67 3.76 -11.65
N LEU A 123 7.34 5.04 -11.47
CA LEU A 123 7.34 5.69 -10.17
C LEU A 123 6.33 5.06 -9.21
N THR A 124 5.12 4.77 -9.68
CA THR A 124 4.09 4.10 -8.86
C THR A 124 4.51 2.70 -8.43
N LEU A 125 5.06 1.89 -9.35
CA LEU A 125 5.53 0.54 -9.04
C LEU A 125 6.72 0.56 -8.07
N ALA A 126 7.70 1.45 -8.29
CA ALA A 126 8.84 1.61 -7.40
C ALA A 126 8.41 2.06 -5.99
N ALA A 127 7.53 3.07 -5.91
CA ALA A 127 7.00 3.57 -4.64
C ALA A 127 6.23 2.47 -3.89
N PHE A 128 5.40 1.69 -4.60
CA PHE A 128 4.65 0.59 -3.99
C PHE A 128 5.58 -0.51 -3.43
N ARG A 129 6.62 -0.92 -4.16
CA ARG A 129 7.58 -1.92 -3.68
C ARG A 129 8.30 -1.45 -2.42
N HIS A 130 8.76 -0.19 -2.42
CA HIS A 130 9.41 0.39 -1.26
C HIS A 130 8.46 0.45 -0.06
N TYR A 131 7.24 0.96 -0.27
CA TYR A 131 6.17 0.99 0.72
C TYR A 131 5.88 -0.40 1.31
N TYR A 132 5.72 -1.42 0.47
CA TYR A 132 5.39 -2.77 0.92
C TYR A 132 6.50 -3.38 1.78
N ARG A 133 7.77 -3.22 1.38
CA ARG A 133 8.92 -3.71 2.16
C ARG A 133 9.05 -2.97 3.48
N PHE A 134 9.01 -1.63 3.44
CA PHE A 134 9.15 -0.79 4.62
C PHE A 134 8.05 -1.07 5.65
N THR A 135 6.79 -1.07 5.21
CA THR A 135 5.67 -1.30 6.13
C THR A 135 5.73 -2.70 6.75
N ASN A 136 5.96 -3.76 5.97
CA ASN A 136 6.07 -5.11 6.54
C ASN A 136 7.23 -5.24 7.54
N ALA A 137 8.38 -4.60 7.30
CA ALA A 137 9.48 -4.59 8.25
C ALA A 137 9.09 -3.91 9.56
N VAL A 138 8.42 -2.76 9.50
CA VAL A 138 7.93 -2.07 10.71
C VAL A 138 6.87 -2.90 11.43
N PHE A 139 5.90 -3.48 10.71
CA PHE A 139 4.87 -4.33 11.31
C PHE A 139 5.48 -5.56 11.99
N LEU A 140 6.50 -6.20 11.41
CA LEU A 140 7.18 -7.33 12.03
C LEU A 140 7.80 -6.99 13.40
N VAL A 141 8.34 -5.78 13.55
CA VAL A 141 8.99 -5.34 14.78
C VAL A 141 7.99 -4.77 15.79
N VAL A 142 7.03 -3.96 15.33
CA VAL A 142 6.13 -3.21 16.22
C VAL A 142 4.90 -4.03 16.63
N SER A 143 4.38 -4.90 15.76
CA SER A 143 3.16 -5.68 16.06
C SER A 143 3.26 -6.60 17.28
N PRO A 144 4.36 -7.30 17.56
CA PRO A 144 4.48 -8.11 18.77
C PRO A 144 4.28 -7.27 20.05
N VAL A 145 4.92 -6.10 20.11
CA VAL A 145 4.83 -5.21 21.27
C VAL A 145 3.43 -4.58 21.36
N ALA A 146 2.86 -4.18 20.22
CA ALA A 146 1.52 -3.61 20.18
C ALA A 146 0.45 -4.63 20.60
N PHE A 147 0.51 -5.87 20.12
CA PHE A 147 -0.44 -6.92 20.52
C PHE A 147 -0.27 -7.33 21.97
N TYR A 148 0.97 -7.39 22.47
CA TYR A 148 1.19 -7.58 23.90
C TYR A 148 0.54 -6.46 24.72
N ALA A 149 0.71 -5.20 24.30
CA ALA A 149 0.08 -4.06 24.95
C ALA A 149 -1.46 -4.12 24.92
N VAL A 150 -2.08 -4.68 23.87
CA VAL A 150 -3.55 -4.89 23.81
C VAL A 150 -4.04 -5.83 24.91
N PHE A 151 -3.25 -6.83 25.33
CA PHE A 151 -3.64 -7.73 26.42
C PHE A 151 -3.34 -7.15 27.80
N GLU A 152 -2.22 -6.47 27.91
CA GLU A 152 -1.73 -5.93 29.18
C GLU A 152 -2.45 -4.65 29.61
N VAL A 153 -2.77 -3.76 28.68
CA VAL A 153 -3.39 -2.47 29.01
C VAL A 153 -4.75 -2.67 29.69
N PRO A 154 -5.71 -3.46 29.18
CA PRO A 154 -6.99 -3.69 29.84
C PRO A 154 -6.89 -4.56 31.10
N GLY A 155 -5.73 -5.17 31.37
CA GLY A 155 -5.53 -6.02 32.53
C GLY A 155 -6.25 -7.37 32.44
N LEU A 156 -6.20 -8.04 31.28
CA LEU A 156 -6.90 -9.32 31.03
C LEU A 156 -6.40 -10.51 31.89
N GLY A 157 -5.51 -10.28 32.85
CA GLY A 157 -5.07 -11.29 33.83
C GLY A 157 -4.23 -12.41 33.23
N LEU A 158 -3.69 -12.23 32.03
CA LEU A 158 -2.80 -13.22 31.42
C LEU A 158 -1.44 -13.22 32.13
N SER A 159 -0.83 -14.40 32.25
CA SER A 159 0.57 -14.48 32.64
C SER A 159 1.46 -13.88 31.55
N PHE A 160 2.65 -13.39 31.92
CA PHE A 160 3.61 -12.83 30.97
C PHE A 160 3.89 -13.77 29.79
N ALA A 161 4.05 -15.07 30.07
CA ALA A 161 4.30 -16.08 29.06
C ALA A 161 3.10 -16.27 28.11
N ALA A 162 1.88 -16.30 28.65
CA ALA A 162 0.65 -16.43 27.85
C ALA A 162 0.40 -15.19 26.99
N GLY A 163 0.56 -13.98 27.55
CA GLY A 163 0.43 -12.72 26.81
C GLY A 163 1.46 -12.59 25.69
N SER A 164 2.71 -12.96 25.96
CA SER A 164 3.80 -12.95 24.97
C SER A 164 3.55 -13.95 23.84
N LEU A 165 3.14 -15.18 24.15
CA LEU A 165 2.80 -16.20 23.16
C LEU A 165 1.62 -15.76 22.29
N ALA A 166 0.55 -15.24 22.90
CA ALA A 166 -0.61 -14.72 22.18
C ALA A 166 -0.23 -13.58 21.23
N ALA A 167 0.64 -12.66 21.66
CA ALA A 167 1.13 -11.57 20.84
C ALA A 167 1.95 -12.03 19.62
N VAL A 168 2.81 -13.04 19.80
CA VAL A 168 3.57 -13.65 18.69
C VAL A 168 2.64 -14.35 17.70
N VAL A 169 1.68 -15.14 18.20
CA VAL A 169 0.69 -15.83 17.35
C VAL A 169 -0.15 -14.83 16.56
N LEU A 170 -0.66 -13.77 17.20
CA LEU A 170 -1.41 -12.72 16.52
C LEU A 170 -0.56 -11.96 15.50
N THR A 171 0.72 -11.74 15.78
CA THR A 171 1.66 -11.12 14.82
C THR A 171 1.80 -12.00 13.58
N GLY A 172 2.09 -13.30 13.77
CA GLY A 172 2.20 -14.25 12.67
C GLY A 172 0.90 -14.31 11.86
N PHE A 173 -0.24 -14.42 12.53
CA PHE A 173 -1.55 -14.45 11.87
C PHE A 173 -1.85 -13.15 11.11
N SER A 174 -1.58 -11.98 11.69
CA SER A 174 -1.76 -10.68 11.05
C SER A 174 -0.89 -10.53 9.80
N LEU A 175 0.39 -10.94 9.87
CA LEU A 175 1.29 -10.92 8.73
C LEU A 175 0.86 -11.89 7.63
N LEU A 176 0.37 -13.08 7.99
CA LEU A 176 -0.17 -14.04 7.03
C LEU A 176 -1.41 -13.52 6.32
N LEU A 177 -2.36 -12.94 7.06
CA LEU A 177 -3.55 -12.31 6.48
C LEU A 177 -3.18 -11.15 5.56
N ARG A 178 -2.27 -10.28 6.00
CA ARG A 178 -1.78 -9.16 5.18
C ARG A 178 -1.10 -9.68 3.92
N TYR A 179 -0.17 -10.62 4.04
CA TYR A 179 0.52 -11.21 2.89
C TYR A 179 -0.47 -11.86 1.91
N GLY A 180 -1.40 -12.68 2.42
CA GLY A 180 -2.45 -13.31 1.64
C GLY A 180 -3.32 -12.29 0.90
N TYR A 181 -3.75 -11.24 1.60
CA TYR A 181 -4.53 -10.15 1.02
C TYR A 181 -3.77 -9.43 -0.10
N TYR A 182 -2.52 -9.04 0.12
CA TYR A 182 -1.69 -8.39 -0.92
C TYR A 182 -1.43 -9.33 -2.09
N ARG A 183 -1.21 -10.62 -1.83
CA ARG A 183 -0.98 -11.64 -2.86
C ARG A 183 -2.19 -11.84 -3.76
N VAL A 184 -3.40 -11.79 -3.21
CA VAL A 184 -4.65 -12.02 -3.97
C VAL A 184 -5.13 -10.74 -4.65
N VAL A 185 -5.00 -9.58 -3.99
CA VAL A 185 -5.62 -8.34 -4.47
C VAL A 185 -4.63 -7.42 -5.19
N PHE A 186 -3.43 -7.21 -4.63
CA PHE A 186 -2.49 -6.20 -5.14
C PHE A 186 -1.52 -6.80 -6.17
N PHE A 187 -0.87 -7.91 -5.86
CA PHE A 187 0.19 -8.48 -6.70
C PHE A 187 -0.23 -8.87 -8.11
N PRO A 188 -1.44 -9.38 -8.39
CA PRO A 188 -1.85 -9.66 -9.75
C PRO A 188 -1.90 -8.39 -10.61
N ARG A 189 -2.47 -7.31 -10.06
CA ARG A 189 -2.55 -6.00 -10.75
C ARG A 189 -1.20 -5.32 -10.91
N ILE A 190 -0.34 -5.44 -9.90
CA ILE A 190 1.04 -4.94 -9.97
C ILE A 190 1.84 -5.70 -11.03
N ARG A 191 1.68 -7.02 -11.13
CA ARG A 191 2.32 -7.83 -12.19
C ARG A 191 1.79 -7.49 -13.58
N GLU A 192 0.49 -7.25 -13.72
CA GLU A 192 -0.11 -6.79 -14.97
C GLU A 192 0.47 -5.44 -15.41
N MET A 193 0.58 -4.48 -14.48
CA MET A 193 1.22 -3.19 -14.73
C MET A 193 2.72 -3.32 -15.05
N GLU A 194 3.44 -4.24 -14.40
CA GLU A 194 4.86 -4.51 -14.70
C GLU A 194 5.04 -5.12 -16.10
N ALA A 195 4.17 -6.05 -16.50
CA ALA A 195 4.18 -6.63 -17.84
C ALA A 195 3.89 -5.57 -18.91
N ASN A 196 2.84 -4.77 -18.69
CA ASN A 196 2.47 -3.65 -19.55
C ASN A 196 3.61 -2.61 -19.65
N LEU A 197 4.31 -2.33 -18.56
CA LEU A 197 5.46 -1.43 -18.58
C LEU A 197 6.62 -2.00 -19.40
N ARG A 198 6.93 -3.30 -19.27
CA ARG A 198 7.96 -3.96 -20.09
C ARG A 198 7.61 -3.93 -21.58
N GLU A 199 6.36 -4.24 -21.93
CA GLU A 199 5.88 -4.14 -23.32
C GLU A 199 6.03 -2.72 -23.88
N LEU A 200 5.79 -1.70 -23.05
CA LEU A 200 6.02 -0.32 -23.41
C LEU A 200 7.52 -0.01 -23.53
N GLU A 201 8.39 -0.50 -22.65
CA GLU A 201 9.84 -0.26 -22.67
C GLU A 201 10.58 -0.93 -23.83
N ASP A 202 10.18 -2.15 -24.19
CA ASP A 202 10.78 -2.94 -25.26
C ASP A 202 10.45 -2.40 -26.67
N THR A 203 9.61 -1.36 -26.76
CA THR A 203 9.29 -0.69 -28.02
C THR A 203 10.27 0.46 -28.29
N PRO A 204 11.21 0.34 -29.26
CA PRO A 204 12.13 1.40 -29.59
C PRO A 204 11.39 2.55 -30.28
N GLY A 205 11.68 3.78 -29.88
CA GLY A 205 11.19 4.98 -30.57
C GLY A 205 9.97 5.61 -29.93
N ARG A 206 10.20 6.38 -28.87
CA ARG A 206 9.53 7.65 -28.56
C ARG A 206 10.29 8.36 -27.46
#